data_AF-A0A381YQ31-F1
#
_entry.id   AF-A0A381YQ31-F1
#
_cell.length_a   1.000
_cell.length_b   1.000
_cell.length_c   1.000
_cell.angle_alpha   90.00
_cell.angle_beta   90.00
_cell.angle_gamma   90.00
#
_symmetry.space_group_name_H-M   'P 1'
#
loop_
_entity.id
_entity.type
_entity.pdbx_description
1 polymer ?
#
loop_
_entity_poly.entity_id
_entity_poly.type
_entity_poly.pdbx_seq_one_letter_code
_entity_poly.pdbx_strand_id
1 'polypeptide(L)' 'MLRKILVPLLAVLTLAACGGTETSTAMSGAPAAAEPAGPARIVSISTVATEMLFAIGAGDKVVAVDSL' A
#
# COMPACT_ATOMS: atom_id res chain seq x y z
N MET A 1 7.44 -28.52 -28.93
CA MET A 1 7.26 -28.86 -27.50
C MET A 1 7.35 -27.62 -26.60
N LEU A 2 8.37 -26.76 -26.76
CA LEU A 2 8.55 -25.53 -25.94
C LEU A 2 7.35 -24.56 -25.93
N ARG A 3 6.72 -24.30 -27.09
CA ARG A 3 5.51 -23.45 -27.20
C ARG A 3 4.28 -24.00 -26.47
N LYS A 4 4.17 -25.33 -26.33
CA LYS A 4 3.02 -25.99 -25.65
C LYS A 4 3.10 -25.86 -24.13
N ILE A 5 4.30 -25.66 -23.59
CA ILE A 5 4.56 -25.46 -22.15
C ILE A 5 4.51 -23.97 -21.79
N LEU A 6 4.85 -23.09 -22.74
CA LEU A 6 4.85 -21.63 -22.53
C LEU A 6 3.47 -21.06 -22.21
N VAL A 7 2.41 -21.54 -22.87
CA VAL A 7 1.03 -21.04 -22.72
C VAL A 7 0.47 -21.28 -21.31
N PRO A 8 0.50 -22.49 -20.73
CA PRO A 8 0.00 -22.70 -19.37
C PRO A 8 0.87 -22.00 -18.32
N LEU A 9 2.19 -21.90 -18.54
CA LEU A 9 3.09 -21.20 -17.61
C LEU A 9 2.77 -19.70 -17.51
N LEU A 10 2.48 -19.06 -18.65
CA LEU A 10 2.10 -17.64 -18.69
C LEU A 10 0.72 -17.41 -18.06
N ALA A 11 -0.21 -18.35 -18.24
CA ALA A 11 -1.54 -18.28 -17.63
C ALA A 11 -1.46 -18.33 -16.08
N VAL A 12 -0.63 -19.22 -15.53
CA VAL A 12 -0.42 -19.32 -14.06
C VAL A 12 0.18 -18.03 -13.50
N LEU A 13 1.10 -17.38 -14.23
CA LEU A 13 1.68 -16.09 -13.82
C LEU A 13 0.64 -14.97 -13.70
N THR A 14 -0.37 -14.96 -14.56
CA THR A 14 -1.42 -13.92 -14.56
C THR A 14 -2.42 -14.06 -13.41
N LEU A 15 -2.66 -15.29 -12.92
CA LEU A 15 -3.60 -15.50 -11.80
C LEU A 15 -3.02 -15.10 -10.44
N ALA A 16 -1.70 -15.18 -10.27
CA ALA A 16 -1.03 -14.73 -9.05
C ALA A 16 -0.95 -13.20 -8.91
N ALA A 17 -1.30 -12.45 -9.97
CA ALA A 17 -1.30 -10.98 -9.96
C ALA A 17 -2.60 -10.37 -9.41
N CYS A 18 -3.66 -11.17 -9.22
CA CYS A 18 -4.86 -10.75 -8.50
C CYS A 18 -4.65 -10.90 -6.99
N GLY A 19 -3.69 -10.15 -6.44
CA GLY A 19 -3.71 -9.81 -5.02
C GLY A 19 -4.91 -8.90 -4.80
N GLY A 20 -5.95 -9.43 -4.14
CA GLY A 20 -7.18 -8.69 -3.86
C GLY A 20 -6.88 -7.37 -3.18
N THR A 21 -7.46 -6.29 -3.69
CA THR A 21 -7.48 -4.99 -3.01
C THR A 21 -8.29 -5.16 -1.73
N GLU A 22 -7.61 -5.50 -0.64
CA GLU A 22 -8.13 -5.35 0.72
C GLU A 22 -8.37 -3.85 0.93
N THR A 23 -9.57 -3.40 0.55
CA THR A 23 -10.04 -2.04 0.85
C THR A 23 -10.06 -1.92 2.36
N SER A 24 -9.00 -1.31 2.90
CA SER A 24 -8.94 -0.96 4.32
C SER A 24 -10.02 0.07 4.58
N THR A 25 -11.20 -0.39 5.00
CA THR A 25 -12.26 0.50 5.45
C THR A 25 -11.78 1.12 6.75
N ALA A 26 -11.51 2.43 6.73
CA ALA A 26 -11.25 3.16 7.94
C ALA A 26 -12.42 2.94 8.91
N MET A 27 -12.11 2.61 10.17
CA MET A 27 -13.11 2.43 11.24
C MET A 27 -14.00 3.68 11.40
N SER A 28 -13.53 4.83 10.95
CA SER A 28 -14.28 6.07 10.82
C SER A 28 -13.80 6.85 9.59
N GLY A 29 -14.74 7.35 8.78
CA GLY A 29 -14.48 8.16 7.58
C GLY A 29 -15.01 7.55 6.28
N ALA A 30 -15.08 8.37 5.22
CA ALA A 30 -15.31 7.86 3.88
C ALA A 30 -14.08 7.04 3.43
N PRO A 31 -14.27 5.92 2.71
CA PRO A 31 -13.14 5.16 2.19
C PRO A 31 -12.27 6.10 1.36
N ALA A 32 -10.96 6.09 1.63
CA ALA A 32 -10.02 6.80 0.78
C ALA A 32 -10.24 6.28 -0.64
N ALA A 33 -10.49 7.19 -1.60
CA ALA A 33 -10.41 6.83 -3.00
C ALA A 33 -9.05 6.15 -3.20
N ALA A 34 -9.04 5.01 -3.89
CA ALA A 34 -7.83 4.24 -4.13
C ALA A 34 -6.91 5.05 -5.06
N GLU A 35 -6.20 6.01 -4.48
CA GLU A 35 -5.20 6.81 -5.17
C GLU A 35 -3.94 5.96 -5.28
N PRO A 36 -3.45 5.70 -6.51
CA PRO A 36 -2.29 4.83 -6.72
C PRO A 36 -1.01 5.36 -6.07
N ALA A 37 -0.97 6.64 -5.67
CA ALA A 37 0.21 7.32 -5.12
C ALA A 37 0.27 7.36 -3.58
N GLY A 38 -0.75 6.84 -2.87
CA GLY A 38 -0.84 6.94 -1.41
C GLY A 38 -1.00 8.39 -0.93
N PRO A 39 -0.87 8.66 0.39
CA PRO A 39 -1.06 10.00 0.93
C PRO A 39 0.09 10.95 0.52
N ALA A 40 -0.27 12.20 0.25
CA ALA A 40 0.68 13.28 -0.07
C ALA A 40 1.20 14.02 1.18
N ARG A 41 0.41 14.05 2.27
CA ARG A 41 0.75 14.68 3.54
C ARG A 41 0.20 13.83 4.69
N ILE A 42 1.03 13.56 5.69
CA ILE A 42 0.71 12.68 6.82
C ILE A 42 0.80 13.48 8.12
N VAL A 43 -0.25 13.38 8.94
CA VAL A 43 -0.24 13.80 10.35
C VAL A 43 -0.21 12.52 11.17
N SER A 44 0.85 12.33 11.97
CA SER A 44 1.03 11.11 12.75
C SER A 44 0.91 11.41 14.25
N ILE A 45 -0.07 10.80 14.90
CA ILE A 45 -0.28 10.94 16.35
C ILE A 45 0.29 9.77 17.16
N SER A 46 0.89 8.78 16.49
CA SER A 46 1.49 7.61 17.13
C SER A 46 3.00 7.67 16.96
N THR A 47 3.74 7.65 18.07
CA THR A 47 5.20 7.63 18.07
C THR A 47 5.74 6.44 17.28
N VAL A 48 5.20 5.25 17.55
CA VAL A 48 5.58 4.00 16.85
C VAL A 48 5.26 4.07 15.36
N ALA A 49 4.09 4.62 14.98
CA ALA A 49 3.77 4.79 13.57
C ALA A 49 4.72 5.78 12.86
N THR A 50 5.14 6.83 13.57
CA THR A 50 6.09 7.81 13.04
C THR A 50 7.44 7.16 12.77
N GLU A 51 7.96 6.34 13.69
CA GLU A 51 9.21 5.58 13.48
C GLU A 51 9.11 4.66 12.26
N MET A 52 7.99 3.93 12.12
CA MET A 52 7.76 3.07 10.95
C MET A 52 7.74 3.86 9.64
N LEU A 53 7.09 5.03 9.61
CA LEU A 53 7.05 5.90 8.41
C LEU A 53 8.45 6.34 7.97
N PHE A 54 9.33 6.68 8.92
CA PHE A 54 10.73 7.00 8.59
C PHE A 54 11.50 5.77 8.12
N ALA A 55 11.28 4.61 8.75
CA ALA A 55 11.94 3.36 8.37
C ALA A 55 11.62 2.91 6.92
N ILE A 56 10.40 3.19 6.44
CA ILE A 56 9.98 2.86 5.06
C ILE A 56 10.25 3.98 4.05
N GLY A 57 10.95 5.06 4.46
CA GLY A 57 11.30 6.17 3.57
C GLY A 57 10.13 7.11 3.24
N ALA A 58 9.07 7.13 4.05
CA ALA A 58 7.93 8.05 3.90
C ALA A 58 8.01 9.27 4.84
N GLY A 59 9.13 9.46 5.53
CA GLY A 59 9.32 10.53 6.51
C GLY A 59 9.23 11.94 5.91
N ASP A 60 9.56 12.12 4.64
CA ASP A 60 9.43 13.38 3.88
C ASP A 60 7.97 13.84 3.73
N LYS A 61 7.01 12.93 3.85
CA LYS A 61 5.57 13.20 3.77
C LYS A 61 4.95 13.58 5.12
N VAL A 62 5.68 13.47 6.22
CA VAL A 62 5.17 13.79 7.57
C VAL A 62 5.20 15.31 7.77
N VAL A 63 4.00 15.92 7.87
CA VAL A 63 3.86 17.38 8.03
C VAL A 63 3.62 17.81 9.47
N ALA A 64 3.17 16.89 10.32
CA ALA A 64 2.99 17.12 11.75
C ALA A 64 3.06 15.80 12.51
N VAL A 65 3.56 15.89 13.74
CA VAL A 65 3.56 14.82 14.73
C VAL A 65 2.82 15.28 15.99
N ASP A 66 2.42 14.36 16.85
CA ASP A 66 1.97 14.73 18.19
C ASP A 66 3.09 15.47 18.95
N SER A 67 2.70 16.44 19.77
CA SER A 67 3.60 17.31 20.55
C SER A 67 3.82 16.83 21.98
N LEU A 68 3.11 15.79 22.40
CA LEU A 68 3.08 15.25 23.75
C LEU A 68 4.01 14.04 23.92
#